data_AF-A0A8D8YWQ7-F1
#
_entry.id   AF-A0A8D8YWQ7-F1
#
_cell.length_a   1.000
_cell.length_b   1.000
_cell.length_c   1.000
_cell.angle_alpha   90.00
_cell.angle_beta   90.00
_cell.angle_gamma   90.00
#
_symmetry.space_group_name_H-M   'P 1'
#
loop_
_entity.id
_entity.type
_entity.pdbx_description
1 polymer ?
#
loop_
_entity_poly.entity_id
_entity_poly.type
_entity_poly.pdbx_seq_one_letter_code
_entity_poly.pdbx_strand_id
1 'polypeptide(L)'
;MKGTGSSGGGLGGEEAGIALVGVHSDYPRYTEERGLGGGHLCKGNSLGSSSNLNLSGKQKPNVGYRLGRRKALFEKRKRISDYALVMGMFGIVIMVIENELWGAGVYTKTSLYSIGLKTLISVSTVILLGLIVAYHALEVQLFMIDNCADDWRIAMTWQRISQISMELGICAIHPVPGQHFFLWQTKLANKGGELCSRWVPYDVTLSLPMFLRLYLICRVMLLHSKLFTDASSRSIGALNRINFNTRFVLKTLMTICPGTVLLVFMVSLWIIASWTMRQCERFHDDDHANFVNSMWLIAITLLSIGYGDIVPNTYCGRGVTLFVGIMVS
;
A
#
# COMPACT_ATOMS: atom_id res chain seq x y z
N MET A 1 -33.38 -49.63 57.27
CA MET A 1 -34.42 -49.02 56.41
C MET A 1 -34.06 -49.33 54.96
N LYS A 2 -35.08 -49.72 54.19
CA LYS A 2 -35.05 -50.35 52.86
C LYS A 2 -34.05 -49.77 51.86
N GLY A 3 -33.29 -50.66 51.22
CA GLY A 3 -32.75 -50.50 49.88
C GLY A 3 -33.66 -51.20 48.86
N THR A 4 -33.99 -50.47 47.79
CA THR A 4 -34.71 -50.84 46.56
C THR A 4 -34.21 -49.83 45.52
N GLY A 5 -33.80 -50.10 44.29
CA GLY A 5 -34.04 -51.18 43.33
C GLY A 5 -34.25 -50.52 41.96
N SER A 6 -33.93 -51.24 40.87
CA SER A 6 -34.39 -51.04 39.48
C SER A 6 -33.47 -50.34 38.45
N SER A 7 -32.82 -51.20 37.65
CA SER A 7 -32.88 -51.37 36.18
C SER A 7 -33.37 -50.24 35.26
N GLY A 8 -32.62 -50.07 34.15
CA GLY A 8 -33.19 -50.19 32.79
C GLY A 8 -32.96 -49.02 31.82
N GLY A 9 -32.47 -49.34 30.61
CA GLY A 9 -32.76 -48.55 29.40
C GLY A 9 -31.54 -48.02 28.65
N GLY A 10 -31.26 -48.59 27.48
CA GLY A 10 -30.22 -48.13 26.56
C GLY A 10 -30.63 -46.93 25.70
N LEU A 11 -29.68 -46.46 24.90
CA LEU A 11 -29.81 -46.06 23.48
C LEU A 11 -28.66 -45.10 23.09
N GLY A 12 -27.91 -45.50 22.06
CA GLY A 12 -27.48 -44.63 20.96
C GLY A 12 -26.50 -43.49 21.26
N GLY A 13 -25.27 -43.65 20.80
CA GLY A 13 -24.33 -42.54 20.64
C GLY A 13 -23.10 -43.00 19.84
N GLU A 14 -23.19 -42.91 18.52
CA GLU A 14 -22.07 -43.07 17.59
C GLU A 14 -20.99 -42.02 17.89
N GLU A 15 -19.83 -42.43 18.39
CA GLU A 15 -18.67 -41.53 18.49
C GLU A 15 -17.95 -41.44 17.14
N ALA A 16 -17.86 -40.20 16.66
CA ALA A 16 -17.21 -39.79 15.44
C ALA A 16 -15.70 -40.09 15.47
N GLY A 17 -15.22 -40.71 14.39
CA GLY A 17 -13.81 -40.99 14.15
C GLY A 17 -12.94 -39.73 14.20
N ILE A 18 -12.04 -39.70 15.16
CA ILE A 18 -10.99 -38.68 15.30
C ILE A 18 -9.96 -38.91 14.18
N ALA A 19 -9.88 -37.98 13.23
CA ALA A 19 -8.83 -37.94 12.23
C ALA A 19 -7.52 -37.45 12.87
N LEU A 20 -6.64 -38.39 13.26
CA LEU A 20 -5.25 -38.12 13.61
C LEU A 20 -4.46 -37.75 12.35
N VAL A 21 -4.49 -36.47 11.96
CA VAL A 21 -3.49 -35.92 11.04
C VAL A 21 -2.23 -35.65 11.86
N GLY A 22 -1.28 -36.57 11.78
CA GLY A 22 0.04 -36.45 12.37
C GLY A 22 0.73 -35.16 11.94
N VAL A 23 1.06 -34.33 12.91
CA VAL A 23 1.91 -33.15 12.76
C VAL A 23 3.36 -33.64 12.64
N HIS A 24 3.82 -33.85 11.41
CA HIS A 24 5.25 -33.81 11.09
C HIS A 24 5.47 -32.70 10.07
N SER A 25 5.77 -31.51 10.58
CA SER A 25 6.10 -30.33 9.79
C SER A 25 7.59 -30.35 9.44
N ASP A 26 7.98 -31.19 8.48
CA ASP A 26 9.27 -31.01 7.80
C ASP A 26 9.03 -30.23 6.51
N TYR A 27 9.38 -28.95 6.54
CA TYR A 27 9.48 -28.11 5.34
C TYR A 27 10.78 -28.48 4.60
N PRO A 28 10.73 -28.96 3.34
CA PRO A 28 11.95 -29.05 2.55
C PRO A 28 12.37 -27.65 2.10
N ARG A 29 13.43 -27.14 2.73
CA ARG A 29 14.15 -25.93 2.34
C ARG A 29 15.06 -26.31 1.16
N TYR A 30 14.62 -26.11 -0.08
CA TYR A 30 15.47 -26.37 -1.25
C TYR A 30 16.28 -25.13 -1.63
N THR A 31 17.55 -25.16 -1.25
CA THR A 31 18.66 -24.43 -1.85
C THR A 31 19.03 -25.01 -3.21
N GLU A 32 19.60 -24.17 -4.08
CA GLU A 32 20.10 -24.47 -5.42
C GLU A 32 20.99 -25.72 -5.52
N GLU A 33 20.92 -26.38 -6.67
CA GLU A 33 21.63 -27.59 -7.06
C GLU A 33 23.16 -27.51 -6.94
N ARG A 34 23.78 -28.64 -6.56
CA ARG A 34 24.87 -29.23 -7.35
C ARG A 34 25.20 -30.67 -6.90
N GLY A 35 25.00 -31.60 -7.84
CA GLY A 35 25.94 -32.70 -8.10
C GLY A 35 25.83 -33.97 -7.24
N LEU A 36 25.87 -35.09 -7.96
CA LEU A 36 26.36 -36.42 -7.56
C LEU A 36 25.37 -37.33 -6.82
N GLY A 37 24.77 -38.23 -7.60
CA GLY A 37 24.97 -39.68 -7.47
C GLY A 37 24.44 -40.40 -6.24
N GLY A 38 23.69 -41.47 -6.48
CA GLY A 38 23.55 -42.57 -5.51
C GLY A 38 22.12 -43.03 -5.32
N GLY A 39 21.76 -44.13 -6.00
CA GLY A 39 20.50 -44.82 -5.79
C GLY A 39 20.50 -45.71 -4.54
N HIS A 40 19.29 -46.00 -4.05
CA HIS A 40 18.96 -47.18 -3.24
C HIS A 40 17.44 -47.41 -3.40
N LEU A 41 17.01 -48.34 -4.26
CA LEU A 41 16.72 -49.76 -4.00
C LEU A 41 15.59 -49.99 -2.97
N CYS A 42 14.36 -50.18 -3.46
CA CYS A 42 13.37 -51.06 -2.84
C CYS A 42 12.67 -51.87 -3.94
N LYS A 43 12.71 -53.18 -3.75
CA LYS A 43 12.42 -54.26 -4.71
C LYS A 43 10.93 -54.60 -4.65
N GLY A 44 10.24 -54.55 -5.78
CA GLY A 44 8.85 -55.01 -5.95
C GLY A 44 8.72 -55.72 -7.29
N ASN A 45 8.36 -56.99 -7.24
CA ASN A 45 8.44 -57.96 -8.33
C ASN A 45 7.12 -58.00 -9.13
N SER A 46 7.12 -57.66 -10.42
CA SER A 46 6.07 -58.11 -11.35
C SER A 46 6.57 -58.12 -12.81
N LEU A 47 6.35 -59.27 -13.46
CA LEU A 47 6.65 -59.55 -14.86
C LEU A 47 5.77 -58.72 -15.80
N GLY A 48 6.32 -58.28 -16.94
CA GLY A 48 5.54 -57.73 -18.06
C GLY A 48 6.44 -57.07 -19.10
N SER A 49 6.51 -57.68 -20.28
CA SER A 49 7.37 -57.31 -21.41
C SER A 49 6.90 -56.06 -22.17
N SER A 50 7.89 -55.39 -22.79
CA SER A 50 7.82 -54.66 -24.06
C SER A 50 7.61 -53.14 -24.07
N SER A 51 8.50 -52.49 -24.83
CA SER A 51 8.46 -51.16 -25.47
C SER A 51 8.57 -49.91 -24.60
N ASN A 52 9.79 -49.38 -24.44
CA ASN A 52 10.02 -48.01 -23.99
C ASN A 52 10.05 -47.07 -25.21
N LEU A 53 8.93 -46.40 -25.46
CA LEU A 53 8.91 -45.15 -26.19
C LEU A 53 9.70 -44.11 -25.37
N ASN A 54 10.71 -43.51 -25.98
CA ASN A 54 11.26 -42.23 -25.55
C ASN A 54 10.18 -41.15 -25.73
N LEU A 55 9.37 -40.94 -24.69
CA LEU A 55 8.59 -39.72 -24.55
C LEU A 55 9.08 -39.02 -23.27
N SER A 56 9.82 -37.93 -23.49
CA SER A 56 10.16 -36.95 -22.47
C SER A 56 8.86 -36.42 -21.84
N GLY A 57 8.40 -37.09 -20.80
CA GLY A 57 7.28 -36.67 -19.99
C GLY A 57 7.72 -35.50 -19.15
N LYS A 58 7.40 -34.27 -19.59
CA LYS A 58 7.25 -33.13 -18.68
C LYS A 58 6.27 -33.57 -17.59
N GLN A 59 6.79 -33.99 -16.43
CA GLN A 59 5.97 -34.32 -15.28
C GLN A 59 5.08 -33.11 -14.99
N LYS A 60 3.77 -33.29 -15.12
CA LYS A 60 2.78 -32.27 -14.75
C LYS A 60 3.06 -31.87 -13.30
N PRO A 61 3.27 -30.58 -13.00
CA PRO A 61 3.58 -30.15 -11.64
C PRO A 61 2.45 -30.57 -10.70
N ASN A 62 2.81 -31.33 -9.67
CA ASN A 62 1.87 -31.86 -8.69
C ASN A 62 1.05 -30.73 -8.05
N VAL A 63 -0.23 -30.97 -7.70
CA VAL A 63 -1.12 -29.92 -7.14
C VAL A 63 -0.51 -29.24 -5.91
N GLY A 64 0.20 -30.00 -5.07
CA GLY A 64 0.95 -29.49 -3.93
C GLY A 64 2.09 -28.53 -4.28
N TYR A 65 2.83 -28.79 -5.37
CA TYR A 65 3.89 -27.88 -5.85
C TYR A 65 3.30 -26.54 -6.29
N ARG A 66 2.15 -26.56 -6.97
CA ARG A 66 1.44 -25.34 -7.40
C ARG A 66 0.94 -24.53 -6.21
N LEU A 67 0.38 -25.19 -5.17
CA LEU A 67 -0.05 -24.53 -3.94
C LEU A 67 1.13 -23.91 -3.18
N GLY A 68 2.25 -24.64 -3.03
CA GLY A 68 3.45 -24.14 -2.39
C GLY A 68 4.03 -22.92 -3.10
N ARG A 69 4.13 -22.98 -4.43
CA ARG A 69 4.57 -21.85 -5.26
C ARG A 69 3.66 -20.63 -5.12
N ARG A 70 2.33 -20.84 -5.06
CA ARG A 70 1.34 -19.76 -4.85
C ARG A 70 1.54 -19.06 -3.50
N LYS A 71 1.76 -19.83 -2.42
CA LYS A 71 2.02 -19.30 -1.07
C LYS A 71 3.31 -18.46 -1.04
N ALA A 72 4.38 -18.97 -1.63
CA ALA A 72 5.67 -18.27 -1.70
C ALA A 72 5.58 -16.95 -2.48
N LEU A 73 4.87 -16.92 -3.61
CA LEU A 73 4.66 -15.69 -4.40
C LEU A 73 3.82 -14.65 -3.65
N PHE A 74 2.81 -15.09 -2.89
CA PHE A 74 2.00 -14.20 -2.07
C PHE A 74 2.82 -13.56 -0.94
N GLU A 75 3.70 -14.33 -0.30
CA GLU A 75 4.61 -13.83 0.73
C GLU A 75 5.66 -12.87 0.15
N LYS A 76 6.22 -13.20 -1.03
CA LYS A 76 7.10 -12.29 -1.76
C LYS A 76 6.39 -10.97 -2.10
N ARG A 77 5.11 -11.01 -2.50
CA ARG A 77 4.31 -9.82 -2.77
C ARG A 77 4.17 -8.94 -1.53
N LYS A 78 3.89 -9.53 -0.37
CA LYS A 78 3.83 -8.79 0.91
C LYS A 78 5.13 -8.05 1.17
N ARG A 79 6.26 -8.76 1.07
CA ARG A 79 7.59 -8.19 1.30
C ARG A 79 7.92 -7.04 0.34
N ILE A 80 7.60 -7.19 -0.96
CA ILE A 80 7.81 -6.10 -1.94
C ILE A 80 6.94 -4.89 -1.61
N SER A 81 5.68 -5.11 -1.19
CA SER A 81 4.79 -4.02 -0.77
C SER A 81 5.33 -3.29 0.47
N ASP A 82 5.93 -4.00 1.42
CA ASP A 82 6.55 -3.40 2.61
C ASP A 82 7.76 -2.55 2.25
N TYR A 83 8.62 -3.05 1.34
CA TYR A 83 9.74 -2.26 0.82
C TYR A 83 9.28 -1.02 0.06
N ALA A 84 8.22 -1.14 -0.75
CA ALA A 84 7.64 0.01 -1.45
C ALA A 84 7.15 1.07 -0.44
N LEU A 85 6.51 0.65 0.65
CA LEU A 85 6.09 1.56 1.71
C LEU A 85 7.28 2.27 2.36
N VAL A 86 8.32 1.53 2.75
CA VAL A 86 9.51 2.11 3.38
C VAL A 86 10.16 3.15 2.47
N MET A 87 10.34 2.84 1.18
CA MET A 87 10.92 3.78 0.21
C MET A 87 10.01 4.98 -0.05
N GLY A 88 8.68 4.77 -0.10
CA GLY A 88 7.70 5.85 -0.23
C GLY A 88 7.72 6.80 0.96
N MET A 89 7.73 6.27 2.18
CA MET A 89 7.80 7.07 3.42
C MET A 89 9.13 7.80 3.53
N PHE A 90 10.25 7.15 3.19
CA PHE A 90 11.56 7.77 3.17
C PHE A 90 11.60 8.99 2.24
N GLY A 91 11.02 8.88 1.04
CA GLY A 91 10.92 10.00 0.10
C GLY A 91 10.09 11.18 0.64
N ILE A 92 8.98 10.90 1.34
CA ILE A 92 8.16 11.95 1.99
C ILE A 92 8.95 12.62 3.12
N VAL A 93 9.62 11.85 3.98
CA VAL A 93 10.38 12.39 5.12
C VAL A 93 11.51 13.29 4.64
N ILE A 94 12.30 12.87 3.64
CA ILE A 94 13.37 13.72 3.09
C ILE A 94 12.79 14.97 2.43
N MET A 95 11.65 14.87 1.73
CA MET A 95 10.98 16.03 1.14
C MET A 95 10.54 17.03 2.22
N VAL A 96 9.96 16.56 3.31
CA VAL A 96 9.58 17.42 4.44
C VAL A 96 10.82 18.08 5.02
N ILE A 97 11.88 17.33 5.29
CA ILE A 97 13.16 17.87 5.81
C ILE A 97 13.73 18.94 4.88
N GLU A 98 13.76 18.70 3.55
CA GLU A 98 14.25 19.67 2.56
C GLU A 98 13.45 20.97 2.60
N ASN A 99 12.13 20.89 2.70
CA ASN A 99 11.26 22.06 2.75
C ASN A 99 11.35 22.80 4.10
N GLU A 100 11.51 22.08 5.21
CA GLU A 100 11.65 22.67 6.54
C GLU A 100 13.00 23.38 6.69
N LEU A 101 14.11 22.75 6.30
CA LEU A 101 15.44 23.31 6.45
C LEU A 101 15.67 24.52 5.54
N TRP A 102 15.18 24.46 4.30
CA TRP A 102 15.21 25.63 3.43
C TRP A 102 14.29 26.74 3.95
N GLY A 103 13.09 26.38 4.43
CA GLY A 103 12.18 27.35 5.02
C GLY A 103 12.78 28.06 6.22
N ALA A 104 13.50 27.34 7.09
CA ALA A 104 14.19 27.89 8.25
C ALA A 104 15.42 28.75 7.90
N GLY A 105 15.78 28.88 6.62
CA GLY A 105 16.91 29.68 6.16
C GLY A 105 18.28 29.09 6.49
N VAL A 106 18.34 27.80 6.86
CA VAL A 106 19.59 27.12 7.27
C VAL A 106 20.54 26.94 6.08
N TYR A 107 19.99 26.77 4.87
CA TYR A 107 20.78 26.73 3.64
C TYR A 107 20.05 27.33 2.44
N THR A 108 20.83 27.80 1.47
CA THR A 108 20.33 28.26 0.17
C THR A 108 20.10 27.07 -0.78
N LYS A 109 19.14 27.19 -1.71
CA LYS A 109 18.80 26.16 -2.71
C LYS A 109 19.97 25.80 -3.65
N THR A 110 21.04 26.59 -3.64
CA THR A 110 22.27 26.37 -4.42
C THR A 110 23.30 25.51 -3.69
N SER A 111 23.08 25.21 -2.41
CA SER A 111 24.02 24.41 -1.62
C SER A 111 24.01 22.94 -2.04
N LEU A 112 25.16 22.29 -1.85
CA LEU A 112 25.32 20.84 -2.06
C LEU A 112 24.30 20.02 -1.25
N TYR A 113 23.87 20.54 -0.09
CA TYR A 113 22.88 19.91 0.76
C TYR A 113 21.50 19.78 0.08
N SER A 114 20.98 20.86 -0.53
CA SER A 114 19.69 20.83 -1.23
C SER A 114 19.73 19.89 -2.45
N ILE A 115 20.83 19.92 -3.21
CA ILE A 115 21.04 18.98 -4.33
C ILE A 115 21.08 17.54 -3.82
N GLY A 116 21.83 17.26 -2.75
CA GLY A 116 21.93 15.94 -2.14
C GLY A 116 20.58 15.40 -1.64
N LEU A 117 19.78 16.22 -0.97
CA LEU A 117 18.45 15.81 -0.51
C LEU A 117 17.51 15.54 -1.69
N LYS A 118 17.52 16.39 -2.73
CA LYS A 118 16.73 16.17 -3.95
C LYS A 118 17.17 14.94 -4.74
N THR A 119 18.46 14.64 -4.82
CA THR A 119 18.94 13.41 -5.47
C THR A 119 18.52 12.17 -4.70
N LEU A 120 18.55 12.20 -3.36
CA LEU A 120 18.03 11.10 -2.53
C LEU A 120 16.52 10.88 -2.71
N ILE A 121 15.73 11.96 -2.82
CA ILE A 121 14.30 11.87 -3.16
C ILE A 121 14.11 11.22 -4.55
N SER A 122 14.92 11.60 -5.53
CA SER A 122 14.82 11.05 -6.88
C SER A 122 15.21 9.57 -6.93
N VAL A 123 16.33 9.19 -6.32
CA VAL A 123 16.80 7.80 -6.24
C VAL A 123 15.77 6.92 -5.51
N SER A 124 15.24 7.38 -4.37
CA SER A 124 14.21 6.63 -3.64
C SER A 124 12.92 6.46 -4.46
N THR A 125 12.56 7.46 -5.27
CA THR A 125 11.41 7.38 -6.19
C THR A 125 11.63 6.38 -7.31
N VAL A 126 12.82 6.34 -7.93
CA VAL A 126 13.13 5.34 -8.96
C VAL A 126 13.05 3.93 -8.40
N ILE A 127 13.58 3.70 -7.19
CA ILE A 127 13.48 2.40 -6.52
C ILE A 127 12.01 2.07 -6.21
N LEU A 128 11.23 3.04 -5.71
CA LEU A 128 9.80 2.88 -5.45
C LEU A 128 9.04 2.46 -6.71
N LEU A 129 9.27 3.12 -7.85
CA LEU A 129 8.64 2.76 -9.12
C LEU A 129 8.98 1.34 -9.55
N GLY A 130 10.26 0.94 -9.42
CA GLY A 130 10.68 -0.44 -9.68
C GLY A 130 9.96 -1.47 -8.78
N LEU A 131 9.78 -1.13 -7.49
CA LEU A 131 9.05 -1.99 -6.55
C LEU A 131 7.56 -2.08 -6.88
N ILE A 132 6.93 -0.99 -7.34
CA ILE A 132 5.51 -1.00 -7.79
C ILE A 132 5.35 -1.87 -9.03
N VAL A 133 6.27 -1.76 -10.01
CA VAL A 133 6.27 -2.64 -11.20
C VAL A 133 6.44 -4.11 -10.77
N ALA A 134 7.39 -4.40 -9.88
CA ALA A 134 7.61 -5.75 -9.37
C ALA A 134 6.38 -6.30 -8.61
N TYR A 135 5.69 -5.44 -7.84
CA TYR A 135 4.44 -5.79 -7.16
C TYR A 135 3.36 -6.22 -8.16
N HIS A 136 3.13 -5.44 -9.22
CA HIS A 136 2.14 -5.79 -10.24
C HIS A 136 2.57 -6.98 -11.11
N ALA A 137 3.88 -7.18 -11.33
CA ALA A 137 4.37 -8.39 -11.99
C ALA A 137 4.03 -9.65 -11.16
N LEU A 138 4.22 -9.61 -9.84
CA LEU A 138 3.78 -10.69 -8.95
C LEU A 138 2.24 -10.83 -8.87
N GLU A 139 1.52 -9.73 -9.10
CA GLU A 139 0.07 -9.74 -9.24
C GLU A 139 -0.39 -10.55 -10.45
N VAL A 140 0.18 -10.23 -11.61
CA VAL A 140 -0.07 -10.92 -12.87
C VAL A 140 0.36 -12.39 -12.78
N GLN A 141 1.52 -12.68 -12.19
CA GLN A 141 1.98 -14.07 -12.00
C GLN A 141 1.02 -14.90 -11.15
N LEU A 142 0.47 -14.33 -10.08
CA LEU A 142 -0.51 -15.05 -9.26
C LEU A 142 -1.80 -15.32 -10.03
N PHE A 143 -2.26 -14.33 -10.81
CA PHE A 143 -3.44 -14.48 -11.67
C PHE A 143 -3.24 -15.58 -12.72
N MET A 144 -2.05 -15.65 -13.34
CA MET A 144 -1.71 -16.72 -14.29
C MET A 144 -1.72 -18.11 -13.63
N ILE A 145 -1.15 -18.24 -12.43
CA ILE A 145 -1.13 -19.50 -11.68
C ILE A 145 -2.53 -19.97 -11.30
N ASP A 146 -3.40 -19.03 -10.93
CA ASP A 146 -4.79 -19.31 -10.54
C ASP A 146 -5.63 -19.74 -11.75
N ASN A 147 -5.40 -19.16 -12.93
CA ASN A 147 -6.13 -19.48 -14.16
C ASN A 147 -5.44 -20.55 -15.04
N CYS A 148 -4.29 -21.09 -14.62
CA CYS A 148 -3.48 -22.01 -15.42
C CYS A 148 -3.11 -21.45 -16.81
N ALA A 149 -2.95 -20.14 -16.92
CA ALA A 149 -2.59 -19.47 -18.18
C ALA A 149 -1.07 -19.33 -18.27
N ASP A 150 -0.49 -19.71 -19.40
CA ASP A 150 0.95 -19.56 -19.66
C ASP A 150 1.30 -18.19 -20.26
N ASP A 151 0.34 -17.53 -20.92
CA ASP A 151 0.52 -16.21 -21.54
C ASP A 151 0.09 -15.05 -20.63
N TRP A 152 1.06 -14.25 -20.18
CA TRP A 152 0.81 -13.06 -19.35
C TRP A 152 -0.03 -11.98 -20.04
N ARG A 153 -0.02 -11.96 -21.38
CA ARG A 153 -0.83 -11.02 -22.18
C ARG A 153 -2.32 -11.23 -21.96
N ILE A 154 -2.76 -12.47 -21.72
CA ILE A 154 -4.16 -12.81 -21.43
C ILE A 154 -4.57 -12.26 -20.06
N ALA A 155 -3.62 -12.20 -19.12
CA ALA A 155 -3.83 -11.65 -17.79
C ALA A 155 -3.78 -10.11 -17.71
N MET A 156 -3.42 -9.44 -18.80
CA MET A 156 -3.20 -8.00 -18.84
C MET A 156 -4.31 -7.28 -19.62
N THR A 157 -5.29 -6.77 -18.89
CA THR A 157 -6.41 -6.00 -19.47
C THR A 157 -6.07 -4.51 -19.57
N TRP A 158 -6.72 -3.79 -20.49
CA TRP A 158 -6.58 -2.34 -20.62
C TRP A 158 -6.92 -1.58 -19.33
N GLN A 159 -7.91 -2.05 -18.57
CA GLN A 159 -8.26 -1.48 -17.27
C GLN A 159 -7.12 -1.63 -16.26
N ARG A 160 -6.49 -2.82 -16.18
CA ARG A 160 -5.33 -3.06 -15.30
C ARG A 160 -4.14 -2.23 -15.73
N ILE A 161 -3.84 -2.15 -17.03
CA ILE A 161 -2.78 -1.27 -17.56
C ILE A 161 -3.04 0.18 -17.14
N SER A 162 -4.27 0.68 -17.33
CA SER A 162 -4.62 2.05 -16.95
C SER A 162 -4.46 2.31 -15.45
N GLN A 163 -4.81 1.36 -14.59
CA GLN A 163 -4.63 1.48 -13.14
C GLN A 163 -3.15 1.50 -12.75
N ILE A 164 -2.34 0.61 -13.33
CA ILE A 164 -0.89 0.56 -13.10
C ILE A 164 -0.23 1.86 -13.60
N SER A 165 -0.61 2.35 -14.78
CA SER A 165 -0.08 3.60 -15.32
C SER A 165 -0.45 4.81 -14.47
N MET A 166 -1.69 4.87 -13.95
CA MET A 166 -2.10 5.95 -13.04
C MET A 166 -1.31 5.91 -11.74
N GLU A 167 -1.10 4.71 -11.19
CA GLU A 167 -0.32 4.54 -9.97
C GLU A 167 1.14 4.94 -10.14
N LEU A 168 1.77 4.48 -11.24
CA LEU A 168 3.12 4.88 -11.61
C LEU A 168 3.21 6.40 -11.83
N GLY A 169 2.20 7.00 -12.47
CA GLY A 169 2.12 8.45 -12.66
C GLY A 169 2.10 9.20 -11.33
N ILE A 170 1.24 8.81 -10.40
CA ILE A 170 1.14 9.42 -9.06
C ILE A 170 2.46 9.29 -8.30
N CYS A 171 3.07 8.10 -8.31
CA CYS A 171 4.33 7.86 -7.61
C CYS A 171 5.55 8.49 -8.30
N ALA A 172 5.51 8.72 -9.61
CA ALA A 172 6.61 9.31 -10.36
C ALA A 172 6.76 10.82 -10.07
N ILE A 173 5.69 11.51 -9.68
CA ILE A 173 5.77 12.93 -9.36
C ILE A 173 6.58 13.13 -8.07
N HIS A 174 7.71 13.83 -8.20
CA HIS A 174 8.59 14.23 -7.10
C HIS A 174 9.35 15.51 -7.50
N PRO A 175 9.84 16.30 -6.54
CA PRO A 175 10.73 17.43 -6.84
C PRO A 175 12.06 16.90 -7.39
N VAL A 176 12.21 16.94 -8.72
CA VAL A 176 13.43 16.54 -9.42
C VAL A 176 14.56 17.53 -9.09
N PRO A 177 15.81 17.07 -8.89
CA PRO A 177 16.95 17.96 -8.73
C PRO A 177 17.08 18.90 -9.94
N GLY A 178 16.78 20.18 -9.73
CA GLY A 178 16.81 21.22 -10.76
C GLY A 178 16.44 22.57 -10.17
N GLN A 179 16.91 23.64 -10.82
CA GLN A 179 16.57 25.02 -10.47
C GLN A 179 15.46 25.51 -11.39
N HIS A 180 14.22 25.15 -11.04
CA HIS A 180 13.06 25.66 -11.73
C HIS A 180 12.28 26.56 -10.77
N PHE A 181 12.03 27.78 -11.20
CA PHE A 181 11.22 28.76 -10.49
C PHE A 181 10.03 29.11 -11.36
N PHE A 182 8.86 29.24 -10.73
CA PHE A 182 7.65 29.70 -11.38
C PHE A 182 7.24 31.04 -10.78
N LEU A 183 6.78 31.96 -11.62
CA LEU A 183 6.22 33.22 -11.15
C LEU A 183 4.79 32.97 -10.67
N TRP A 184 4.59 32.93 -9.35
CA TRP A 184 3.27 32.79 -8.77
C TRP A 184 2.63 34.17 -8.59
N GLN A 185 1.53 34.41 -9.29
CA GLN A 185 0.72 35.63 -9.11
C GLN A 185 -0.41 35.36 -8.12
N THR A 186 -0.52 36.16 -7.07
CA THR A 186 -1.64 36.10 -6.14
C THR A 186 -2.16 37.49 -5.79
N LYS A 187 -3.47 37.57 -5.55
CA LYS A 187 -4.12 38.80 -5.07
C LYS A 187 -4.21 38.70 -3.55
N LEU A 188 -3.49 39.56 -2.84
CA LEU A 188 -3.49 39.57 -1.39
C LEU A 188 -4.77 40.26 -0.89
N ALA A 189 -5.79 39.47 -0.55
CA ALA A 189 -7.09 40.01 -0.12
C ALA A 189 -6.98 40.82 1.18
N ASN A 190 -6.06 40.44 2.07
CA ASN A 190 -5.81 41.12 3.35
C ASN A 190 -5.08 42.47 3.24
N LYS A 191 -4.38 42.77 2.14
CA LYS A 191 -3.66 44.05 1.94
C LYS A 191 -4.27 44.85 0.78
N GLY A 192 -5.57 45.11 0.84
CA GLY A 192 -6.27 45.97 -0.13
C GLY A 192 -6.37 45.41 -1.55
N GLY A 193 -6.05 44.13 -1.78
CA GLY A 193 -6.14 43.49 -3.09
C GLY A 193 -4.95 43.75 -4.02
N GLU A 194 -3.78 44.11 -3.48
CA GLU A 194 -2.57 44.24 -4.27
C GLU A 194 -2.16 42.91 -4.94
N LEU A 195 -1.78 42.99 -6.21
CA LEU A 195 -1.28 41.87 -6.98
C LEU A 195 0.20 41.67 -6.66
N CYS A 196 0.52 40.67 -5.86
CA CYS A 196 1.89 40.29 -5.56
C CYS A 196 2.29 39.13 -6.47
N SER A 197 3.39 39.30 -7.21
CA SER A 197 4.00 38.24 -8.01
C SER A 197 5.32 37.85 -7.37
N ARG A 198 5.41 36.62 -6.84
CA ARG A 198 6.64 36.13 -6.20
C ARG A 198 7.15 34.88 -6.92
N TRP A 199 8.47 34.80 -7.06
CA TRP A 199 9.13 33.60 -7.56
C TRP A 199 9.03 32.49 -6.51
N VAL A 200 8.26 31.45 -6.82
CA VAL A 200 8.06 30.27 -5.96
C VAL A 200 8.68 29.05 -6.66
N PRO A 201 9.49 28.24 -5.96
CA PRO A 201 10.06 27.03 -6.54
C PRO A 201 8.99 25.98 -6.81
N TYR A 202 9.12 25.22 -7.92
CA TYR A 202 8.20 24.11 -8.25
C TYR A 202 8.12 23.05 -7.14
N ASP A 203 9.12 22.98 -6.27
CA ASP A 203 9.17 22.10 -5.09
C ASP A 203 7.88 22.18 -4.23
N VAL A 204 7.26 23.35 -4.14
CA VAL A 204 6.07 23.58 -3.31
C VAL A 204 4.85 22.88 -3.93
N THR A 205 4.58 23.13 -5.21
CA THR A 205 3.45 22.51 -5.92
C THR A 205 3.66 21.01 -6.13
N LEU A 206 4.92 20.57 -6.32
CA LEU A 206 5.26 19.15 -6.48
C LEU A 206 5.34 18.39 -5.14
N SER A 207 5.37 19.08 -3.99
CA SER A 207 5.30 18.43 -2.67
C SER A 207 3.90 17.90 -2.34
N LEU A 208 2.85 18.53 -2.87
CA LEU A 208 1.46 18.09 -2.75
C LEU A 208 1.24 16.64 -3.25
N PRO A 209 1.53 16.32 -4.53
CA PRO A 209 1.34 14.97 -5.05
C PRO A 209 2.25 13.93 -4.38
N MET A 210 3.36 14.33 -3.75
CA MET A 210 4.20 13.39 -2.98
C MET A 210 3.46 12.79 -1.78
N PHE A 211 2.54 13.53 -1.13
CA PHE A 211 1.70 12.95 -0.07
C PHE A 211 0.68 11.94 -0.56
N LEU A 212 0.34 11.93 -1.86
CA LEU A 212 -0.54 10.89 -2.40
C LEU A 212 0.05 9.50 -2.14
N ARG A 213 1.39 9.36 -2.11
CA ARG A 213 2.10 8.11 -1.79
C ARG A 213 1.69 7.48 -0.45
N LEU A 214 1.06 8.23 0.46
CA LEU A 214 0.47 7.68 1.69
C LEU A 214 -0.61 6.61 1.40
N TYR A 215 -1.18 6.54 0.19
CA TYR A 215 -2.05 5.43 -0.22
C TYR A 215 -1.36 4.06 -0.08
N LEU A 216 -0.02 4.01 -0.15
CA LEU A 216 0.77 2.78 0.05
C LEU A 216 0.58 2.21 1.46
N ILE A 217 0.37 3.06 2.48
CA ILE A 217 0.04 2.62 3.84
C ILE A 217 -1.27 1.85 3.81
N CYS A 218 -2.30 2.42 3.17
CA CYS A 218 -3.59 1.74 3.03
C CYS A 218 -3.42 0.40 2.30
N ARG A 219 -2.67 0.36 1.18
CA ARG A 219 -2.38 -0.89 0.46
C ARG A 219 -1.75 -1.95 1.37
N VAL A 220 -0.71 -1.60 2.11
CA VAL A 220 0.03 -2.54 2.98
C VAL A 220 -0.85 -3.01 4.11
N MET A 221 -1.61 -2.11 4.73
CA MET A 221 -2.61 -2.45 5.74
C MET A 221 -3.61 -3.47 5.21
N LEU A 222 -4.18 -3.25 4.01
CA LEU A 222 -5.13 -4.18 3.39
C LEU A 222 -4.48 -5.52 3.05
N LEU A 223 -3.21 -5.51 2.61
CA LEU A 223 -2.49 -6.71 2.22
C LEU A 223 -2.09 -7.59 3.41
N HIS A 224 -1.81 -7.00 4.58
CA HIS A 224 -1.44 -7.74 5.80
C HIS A 224 -2.61 -8.08 6.71
N SER A 225 -3.76 -7.43 6.53
CA SER A 225 -4.96 -7.70 7.31
C SER A 225 -5.37 -9.17 7.20
N LYS A 226 -5.27 -9.90 8.32
CA LYS A 226 -5.68 -11.32 8.40
C LYS A 226 -7.15 -11.52 8.07
N LEU A 227 -7.99 -10.53 8.37
CA LEU A 227 -9.42 -10.53 8.07
C LEU A 227 -9.75 -10.81 6.59
N PHE A 228 -8.93 -10.35 5.65
CA PHE A 228 -9.18 -10.46 4.20
C PHE A 228 -8.23 -11.40 3.46
N THR A 229 -7.17 -11.86 4.15
CA THR A 229 -6.20 -12.79 3.59
C THR A 229 -6.37 -14.22 4.10
N ASP A 230 -7.25 -14.42 5.08
CA ASP A 230 -7.50 -15.74 5.65
C ASP A 230 -8.19 -16.68 4.65
N ALA A 231 -7.91 -17.97 4.80
CA ALA A 231 -8.49 -19.02 3.98
C ALA A 231 -10.01 -19.12 4.19
N SER A 232 -10.48 -18.86 5.42
CA SER A 232 -11.91 -18.87 5.77
C SER A 232 -12.69 -17.82 4.99
N SER A 233 -12.25 -16.56 4.99
CA SER A 233 -12.92 -15.49 4.27
C SER A 233 -12.88 -15.73 2.77
N ARG A 234 -11.73 -16.14 2.20
CA ARG A 234 -11.64 -16.47 0.77
C ARG A 234 -12.57 -17.60 0.33
N SER A 235 -12.72 -18.63 1.16
CA SER A 235 -13.64 -19.74 0.90
C SER A 235 -15.11 -19.28 0.93
N ILE A 236 -15.50 -18.50 1.94
CA ILE A 236 -16.85 -17.94 2.07
C ILE A 236 -17.20 -17.01 0.89
N GLY A 237 -16.25 -16.21 0.41
CA GLY A 237 -16.48 -15.35 -0.75
C GLY A 237 -16.63 -16.13 -2.06
N ALA A 238 -15.89 -17.23 -2.24
CA ALA A 238 -16.05 -18.11 -3.39
C ALA A 238 -17.42 -18.82 -3.37
N LEU A 239 -17.86 -19.30 -2.20
CA LEU A 239 -19.18 -19.91 -2.01
C LEU A 239 -20.32 -18.91 -2.31
N ASN A 240 -20.15 -17.65 -1.94
CA ASN A 240 -21.14 -16.59 -2.19
C ASN A 240 -20.98 -15.89 -3.56
N ARG A 241 -20.02 -16.30 -4.40
CA ARG A 241 -19.65 -15.62 -5.67
C ARG A 241 -19.36 -14.11 -5.50
N ILE A 242 -18.81 -13.72 -4.36
CA ILE A 242 -18.44 -12.34 -4.06
C ILE A 242 -16.95 -12.16 -4.33
N ASN A 243 -16.61 -11.27 -5.26
CA ASN A 243 -15.22 -10.86 -5.49
C ASN A 243 -14.77 -9.92 -4.36
N PHE A 244 -13.66 -10.26 -3.69
CA PHE A 244 -13.04 -9.42 -2.66
C PHE A 244 -12.44 -8.16 -3.27
N ASN A 245 -13.29 -7.14 -3.47
CA ASN A 245 -12.88 -5.83 -3.94
C ASN A 245 -12.25 -5.01 -2.81
N THR A 246 -11.23 -4.20 -3.10
CA THR A 246 -10.63 -3.26 -2.14
C THR A 246 -11.65 -2.29 -1.53
N ARG A 247 -12.68 -1.91 -2.31
CA ARG A 247 -13.82 -1.11 -1.81
C ARG A 247 -14.67 -1.86 -0.78
N PHE A 248 -14.87 -3.17 -0.96
CA PHE A 248 -15.59 -4.00 0.01
C PHE A 248 -14.80 -4.08 1.31
N VAL A 249 -13.49 -4.29 1.19
CA VAL A 249 -12.56 -4.36 2.33
C VAL A 249 -12.55 -3.06 3.15
N LEU A 250 -12.44 -1.91 2.47
CA LEU A 250 -12.50 -0.62 3.13
C LEU A 250 -13.85 -0.39 3.81
N LYS A 251 -14.96 -0.79 3.16
CA LYS A 251 -16.30 -0.73 3.75
C LYS A 251 -16.42 -1.61 5.00
N THR A 252 -15.84 -2.81 4.99
CA THR A 252 -15.83 -3.70 6.16
C THR A 252 -15.02 -3.13 7.32
N LEU A 253 -13.85 -2.52 7.05
CA LEU A 253 -13.07 -1.85 8.09
C LEU A 253 -13.84 -0.69 8.74
N MET A 254 -14.49 0.12 7.91
CA MET A 254 -15.38 1.21 8.38
C MET A 254 -16.54 0.69 9.24
N THR A 255 -17.02 -0.53 9.02
CA THR A 255 -18.12 -1.11 9.83
C THR A 255 -17.67 -1.75 11.14
N ILE A 256 -16.43 -2.26 11.24
CA ILE A 256 -15.97 -2.98 12.44
C ILE A 256 -15.60 -1.99 13.56
N CYS A 257 -14.79 -0.99 13.24
CA CYS A 257 -14.36 0.03 14.21
C CYS A 257 -14.38 1.42 13.55
N PRO A 258 -15.58 1.98 13.26
CA PRO A 258 -15.75 3.25 12.56
C PRO A 258 -14.99 4.38 13.26
N GLY A 259 -15.10 4.48 14.59
CA GLY A 259 -14.49 5.55 15.36
C GLY A 259 -12.96 5.60 15.24
N THR A 260 -12.28 4.46 15.39
CA THR A 260 -10.82 4.41 15.32
C THR A 260 -10.30 4.72 13.92
N VAL A 261 -10.92 4.14 12.88
CA VAL A 261 -10.49 4.38 11.48
C VAL A 261 -10.72 5.83 11.09
N LEU A 262 -11.87 6.41 11.42
CA LEU A 262 -12.17 7.81 11.14
C LEU A 262 -11.26 8.76 11.91
N LEU A 263 -10.97 8.50 13.19
CA LEU A 263 -10.07 9.32 14.00
C LEU A 263 -8.66 9.34 13.41
N VAL A 264 -8.11 8.17 13.05
CA VAL A 264 -6.77 8.07 12.44
C VAL A 264 -6.74 8.85 11.12
N PHE A 265 -7.77 8.72 10.30
CA PHE A 265 -7.88 9.47 9.04
C PHE A 265 -7.94 10.98 9.29
N MET A 266 -8.83 11.44 10.16
CA MET A 266 -8.99 12.86 10.51
C MET A 266 -7.70 13.49 11.03
N VAL A 267 -7.03 12.85 12.00
CA VAL A 267 -5.78 13.38 12.57
C VAL A 267 -4.67 13.42 11.53
N SER A 268 -4.54 12.37 10.70
CA SER A 268 -3.50 12.33 9.67
C SER A 268 -3.69 13.44 8.62
N LEU A 269 -4.92 13.64 8.16
CA LEU A 269 -5.26 14.69 7.19
C LEU A 269 -5.11 16.08 7.77
N TRP A 270 -5.48 16.28 9.03
CA TRP A 270 -5.29 17.55 9.72
C TRP A 270 -3.81 17.95 9.70
N ILE A 271 -2.91 17.02 10.02
CA ILE A 271 -1.46 17.27 10.01
C ILE A 271 -0.97 17.59 8.59
N ILE A 272 -1.36 16.77 7.59
CA ILE A 272 -0.92 16.94 6.20
C ILE A 272 -1.44 18.26 5.61
N ALA A 273 -2.72 18.57 5.82
CA ALA A 273 -3.34 19.80 5.35
C ALA A 273 -2.72 21.02 6.03
N SER A 274 -2.43 20.96 7.34
CA SER A 274 -1.77 22.05 8.07
C SER A 274 -0.36 22.30 7.54
N TRP A 275 0.42 21.25 7.30
CA TRP A 275 1.75 21.38 6.70
C TRP A 275 1.67 21.97 5.29
N THR A 276 0.76 21.45 4.46
CA THR A 276 0.55 21.90 3.09
C THR A 276 0.12 23.37 3.02
N MET A 277 -0.82 23.76 3.88
CA MET A 277 -1.32 25.12 3.99
C MET A 277 -0.17 26.08 4.30
N ARG A 278 0.68 25.72 5.27
CA ARG A 278 1.88 26.49 5.61
C ARG A 278 2.80 26.65 4.40
N GLN A 279 3.08 25.58 3.66
CA GLN A 279 3.98 25.65 2.50
C GLN A 279 3.44 26.54 1.37
N CYS A 280 2.11 26.60 1.19
CA CYS A 280 1.51 27.43 0.15
C CYS A 280 1.46 28.92 0.52
N GLU A 281 1.20 29.26 1.78
CA GLU A 281 1.09 30.67 2.20
C GLU A 281 2.40 31.31 2.69
N ARG A 282 3.41 30.52 3.10
CA ARG A 282 4.69 31.02 3.66
C ARG A 282 5.40 32.08 2.81
N PHE A 283 5.18 32.09 1.50
CA PHE A 283 5.80 33.05 0.58
C PHE A 283 5.06 34.37 0.46
N HIS A 284 3.82 34.44 0.88
CA HIS A 284 2.96 35.58 0.61
C HIS A 284 2.54 36.30 1.89
N ASP A 285 2.63 35.63 3.04
CA ASP A 285 2.22 36.17 4.33
C ASP A 285 3.11 35.67 5.47
N ASP A 286 3.62 36.61 6.27
CA ASP A 286 4.49 36.32 7.42
C ASP A 286 3.66 35.74 8.60
N ASP A 287 2.36 36.05 8.68
CA ASP A 287 1.47 35.52 9.72
C ASP A 287 1.26 33.99 9.57
N HIS A 288 1.39 33.48 8.35
CA HIS A 288 1.33 32.06 8.03
C HIS A 288 2.68 31.34 8.20
N ALA A 289 3.77 32.05 8.53
CA ALA A 289 5.07 31.42 8.81
C ALA A 289 5.03 30.54 10.08
N ASN A 290 4.16 30.89 11.04
CA ASN A 290 3.93 30.10 12.24
C ASN A 290 3.09 28.85 11.94
N PHE A 291 3.65 27.66 12.21
CA PHE A 291 2.94 26.39 12.01
C PHE A 291 1.64 26.30 12.82
N VAL A 292 1.60 26.91 14.01
CA VAL A 292 0.43 26.93 14.89
C VAL A 292 -0.76 27.66 14.25
N ASN A 293 -0.51 28.76 13.54
CA ASN A 293 -1.55 29.52 12.84
C ASN A 293 -2.16 28.70 11.69
N SER A 294 -1.33 27.96 10.95
CA SER A 294 -1.80 27.03 9.92
C SER A 294 -2.60 25.86 10.51
N MET A 295 -2.16 25.30 11.65
CA MET A 295 -2.90 24.24 12.35
C MET A 295 -4.26 24.72 12.86
N TRP A 296 -4.32 25.93 13.41
CA TRP A 296 -5.54 26.58 13.86
C TRP A 296 -6.53 26.76 12.71
N LEU A 297 -6.09 27.35 11.59
CA LEU A 297 -6.92 27.56 10.41
C LEU A 297 -7.52 26.24 9.87
N ILE A 298 -6.72 25.19 9.75
CA ILE A 298 -7.23 23.89 9.28
C ILE A 298 -8.15 23.26 10.32
N ALA A 299 -7.89 23.41 11.62
CA ALA A 299 -8.77 22.89 12.66
C ALA A 299 -10.15 23.56 12.64
N ILE A 300 -10.23 24.89 12.56
CA ILE A 300 -11.52 25.60 12.47
C ILE A 300 -12.26 25.32 11.16
N THR A 301 -11.52 25.03 10.08
CA THR A 301 -12.10 24.61 8.80
C THR A 301 -12.66 23.19 8.89
N LEU A 302 -11.93 22.25 9.52
CA LEU A 302 -12.41 20.90 9.80
C LEU A 302 -13.64 20.88 10.70
N LEU A 303 -13.74 21.82 11.63
CA LEU A 303 -14.91 21.95 12.51
C LEU A 303 -16.05 22.75 11.84
N SER A 304 -15.87 23.22 10.61
CA SER A 304 -16.81 24.08 9.87
C SER A 304 -17.23 25.35 10.62
N ILE A 305 -16.35 25.88 11.49
CA ILE A 305 -16.61 27.10 12.28
C ILE A 305 -16.30 28.36 11.46
N GLY A 306 -15.09 28.43 10.89
CA GLY A 306 -14.67 29.51 9.99
C GLY A 306 -14.74 30.93 10.58
N TYR A 307 -14.04 31.20 11.68
CA TYR A 307 -14.00 32.54 12.31
C TYR A 307 -13.56 33.68 11.36
N GLY A 308 -12.72 33.38 10.37
CA GLY A 308 -12.26 34.36 9.37
C GLY A 308 -11.16 35.30 9.87
N ASP A 309 -10.54 34.97 11.00
CA ASP A 309 -9.37 35.66 11.58
C ASP A 309 -8.11 35.47 10.72
N ILE A 310 -7.94 34.28 10.14
CA ILE A 310 -6.85 33.94 9.22
C ILE A 310 -7.46 33.34 7.95
N VAL A 311 -7.00 33.78 6.77
CA VAL A 311 -7.56 33.33 5.48
C VAL A 311 -6.48 32.99 4.45
N PRO A 312 -6.69 31.95 3.61
CA PRO A 312 -5.79 31.64 2.51
C PRO A 312 -5.83 32.71 1.42
N ASN A 313 -4.67 33.27 1.09
CA ASN A 313 -4.56 34.23 -0.01
C ASN A 313 -4.23 33.54 -1.33
N THR A 314 -3.47 32.45 -1.33
CA THR A 314 -3.05 31.74 -2.53
C THR A 314 -4.12 30.78 -3.06
N TYR A 315 -4.12 30.54 -4.37
CA TYR A 315 -4.97 29.51 -4.98
C TYR A 315 -4.72 28.11 -4.43
N CYS A 316 -3.48 27.79 -4.06
CA CYS A 316 -3.17 26.52 -3.41
C CYS A 316 -3.81 26.44 -2.02
N GLY A 317 -3.61 27.45 -1.16
CA GLY A 317 -4.18 27.47 0.18
C GLY A 317 -5.71 27.36 0.15
N ARG A 318 -6.36 28.09 -0.78
CA ARG A 318 -7.81 27.97 -1.01
C ARG A 318 -8.22 26.57 -1.44
N GLY A 319 -7.45 25.93 -2.33
CA GLY A 319 -7.65 24.55 -2.72
C GLY A 319 -7.56 23.58 -1.55
N VAL A 320 -6.59 23.77 -0.64
CA VAL A 320 -6.45 22.97 0.58
C VAL A 320 -7.66 23.14 1.50
N THR A 321 -8.10 24.38 1.75
CA THR A 321 -9.27 24.62 2.60
C THR A 321 -10.57 24.06 2.01
N LEU A 322 -10.74 24.12 0.68
CA LEU A 322 -11.88 23.51 -0.01
C LEU A 322 -11.85 21.99 0.11
N PHE A 323 -10.69 21.37 -0.10
CA PHE A 323 -10.54 19.92 0.05
C PHE A 323 -10.89 19.50 1.48
N VAL A 324 -10.32 20.16 2.49
CA VAL A 324 -10.60 19.90 3.91
C VAL A 324 -12.10 20.05 4.24
N GLY A 325 -12.77 21.10 3.74
CA GLY A 325 -14.19 21.30 3.95
C GLY A 325 -15.06 20.19 3.33
N ILE A 326 -14.72 19.72 2.12
CA ILE A 326 -15.43 18.61 1.45
C ILE A 326 -15.27 17.29 2.22
N MET A 327 -14.16 17.08 2.91
CA MET A 327 -13.93 15.83 3.65
C MET A 327 -14.79 15.68 4.90
N VAL A 328 -15.27 16.79 5.45
CA VAL A 328 -16.10 16.82 6.66
C VAL A 328 -17.59 16.85 6.31
N SER A 329 -17.94 17.41 5.15
CA SER A 329 -19.31 17.45 4.64
C SER A 329 -19.82 16.09 4.16
#